data_AF-A0A3C2AYN0-F1
#
_entry.id   AF-A0A3C2AYN0-F1
#
_cell.length_a   1.000
_cell.length_b   1.000
_cell.length_c   1.000
_cell.angle_alpha   90.00
_cell.angle_beta   90.00
_cell.angle_gamma   90.00
#
_symmetry.space_group_name_H-M   'P 1'
#
loop_
_entity.id
_entity.type
_entity.pdbx_description
1 polymer ?
#
loop_
_entity_poly.entity_id
_entity_poly.type
_entity_poly.pdbx_seq_one_letter_code
_entity_poly.pdbx_strand_id
1 'polypeptide(L)' 'MHPAAGHVADDVLALAAAVESASEHPIAKAVVRAATDRCLEVGAVDGFAAEAGVGASGRVRGQL' A
#
# COMPACT_ATOMS: atom_id res chain seq x y z
N MET A 1 -10.56 -3.93 3.02
CA MET A 1 -9.83 -3.14 4.05
C MET A 1 -10.78 -2.11 4.63
N HIS A 2 -10.68 -1.80 5.91
CA HIS A 2 -11.44 -0.72 6.51
C HIS A 2 -10.48 0.26 7.16
N PRO A 3 -10.60 1.57 6.87
CA PRO A 3 -9.76 2.58 7.49
C PRO A 3 -10.08 2.69 8.99
N ALA A 4 -9.08 3.07 9.77
CA ALA A 4 -9.33 3.57 11.12
C ALA A 4 -10.12 4.89 11.07
N ALA A 5 -10.79 5.24 12.17
CA ALA A 5 -11.55 6.49 12.27
C ALA A 5 -10.64 7.69 11.93
N GLY A 6 -11.15 8.61 11.12
CA GLY A 6 -10.40 9.79 10.66
C GLY A 6 -9.60 9.58 9.37
N HIS A 7 -9.62 8.39 8.76
CA HIS A 7 -8.98 8.12 7.47
C HIS A 7 -10.00 7.80 6.37
N VAL A 8 -9.73 8.29 5.16
CA VAL A 8 -10.51 7.95 3.97
C VAL A 8 -10.04 6.60 3.45
N ALA A 9 -10.97 5.71 3.11
CA ALA A 9 -10.66 4.33 2.68
C ALA A 9 -9.71 4.30 1.47
N ASP A 10 -9.85 5.27 0.57
CA ASP A 10 -9.12 5.34 -0.70
C ASP A 10 -7.68 5.80 -0.47
N ASP A 11 -7.47 6.72 0.47
CA ASP A 11 -6.13 7.14 0.86
C ASP A 11 -5.36 5.98 1.51
N VAL A 12 -6.02 5.23 2.40
CA VAL A 12 -5.40 4.05 3.02
C VAL A 12 -5.10 2.97 1.96
N LEU A 13 -6.00 2.77 0.99
CA LEU A 13 -5.79 1.83 -0.10
C LEU A 13 -4.63 2.27 -1.01
N ALA A 14 -4.53 3.55 -1.34
CA ALA A 14 -3.45 4.09 -2.15
C ALA A 14 -2.09 3.96 -1.45
N LEU A 15 -2.03 4.26 -0.14
CA LEU A 15 -0.82 4.10 0.66
C LEU A 15 -0.40 2.62 0.77
N ALA A 16 -1.36 1.73 1.06
CA ALA A 16 -1.08 0.29 1.13
C ALA A 16 -0.60 -0.25 -0.22
N ALA A 17 -1.25 0.13 -1.33
CA ALA A 17 -0.85 -0.27 -2.67
C ALA A 17 0.55 0.25 -3.04
N ALA A 18 0.93 1.44 -2.58
CA ALA A 18 2.26 1.98 -2.82
C ALA A 18 3.34 1.14 -2.13
N VAL A 19 3.16 0.79 -0.86
CA VAL A 19 4.09 -0.12 -0.15
C VAL A 19 4.13 -1.50 -0.79
N GLU A 20 2.96 -2.07 -1.12
CA GLU A 20 2.84 -3.41 -1.70
C GLU A 20 3.34 -3.49 -3.15
N SER A 21 3.51 -2.36 -3.84
CA SER A 21 4.02 -2.33 -5.22
C SER A 21 5.43 -2.91 -5.36
N ALA A 22 6.22 -2.90 -4.29
CA ALA A 22 7.56 -3.46 -4.22
C ALA A 22 7.61 -4.93 -3.73
N SER A 23 6.46 -5.50 -3.35
CA SER A 23 6.33 -6.87 -2.83
C SER A 23 5.95 -7.86 -3.93
N GLU A 24 6.56 -9.04 -3.94
CA GLU A 24 6.30 -10.07 -4.96
C GLU A 24 5.11 -10.98 -4.64
N HIS A 25 4.52 -10.83 -3.44
CA HIS A 25 3.52 -11.75 -2.92
C HIS A 25 2.18 -11.68 -3.71
N PRO A 26 1.46 -12.80 -3.87
CA PRO A 26 0.15 -12.80 -4.51
C PRO A 26 -0.88 -11.86 -3.84
N ILE A 27 -0.79 -11.72 -2.52
CA ILE A 27 -1.67 -10.83 -1.74
C ILE A 27 -1.37 -9.36 -2.06
N ALA A 28 -0.08 -9.00 -2.15
CA ALA A 28 0.37 -7.66 -2.53
C ALA A 28 -0.22 -7.24 -3.88
N LYS A 29 -0.16 -8.16 -4.87
CA LYS A 29 -0.74 -7.95 -6.20
C LYS A 29 -2.24 -7.67 -6.14
N ALA A 30 -2.99 -8.32 -5.25
CA ALA A 30 -4.41 -8.07 -5.08
C ALA A 30 -4.70 -6.65 -4.53
N VAL A 31 -3.87 -6.16 -3.60
CA VAL A 31 -3.98 -4.80 -3.06
C VAL A 31 -3.68 -3.76 -4.14
N VAL A 32 -2.57 -3.92 -4.85
CA VAL A 32 -2.18 -3.04 -5.97
C VAL A 32 -3.26 -3.04 -7.06
N ARG A 33 -3.82 -4.21 -7.37
CA ARG A 33 -4.91 -4.34 -8.34
C ARG A 33 -6.16 -3.60 -7.89
N ALA A 34 -6.57 -3.73 -6.63
CA ALA A 34 -7.73 -3.03 -6.10
C ALA A 34 -7.57 -1.50 -6.14
N ALA A 35 -6.37 -0.97 -5.91
CA ALA A 35 -6.10 0.47 -6.08
C ALA A 35 -6.17 0.90 -7.56
N THR A 36 -5.63 0.07 -8.45
CA THR A 36 -5.62 0.32 -9.90
C THR A 36 -7.04 0.31 -10.49
N ASP A 37 -7.86 -0.68 -10.13
CA ASP A 37 -9.25 -0.81 -10.59
C ASP A 37 -10.13 0.37 -10.12
N ARG A 38 -9.69 1.08 -9.08
CA ARG A 38 -10.34 2.29 -8.54
C ARG A 38 -9.70 3.58 -9.04
N CYS A 39 -8.75 3.50 -9.96
CA CYS A 39 -8.01 4.62 -10.53
C CYS A 39 -7.32 5.51 -9.48
N LEU A 40 -6.85 4.92 -8.38
CA LEU A 40 -6.15 5.66 -7.32
C LEU A 40 -4.71 5.95 -7.74
N GLU A 41 -4.21 7.14 -7.36
CA GLU A 41 -2.82 7.50 -7.59
C GLU A 41 -1.91 6.80 -6.57
N VAL A 42 -1.26 5.73 -7.03
CA VAL A 42 -0.28 4.95 -6.24
C VAL A 42 1.08 5.64 -6.32
N GLY A 43 1.52 6.23 -5.21
CA GLY A 43 2.83 6.88 -5.11
C GLY A 43 4.00 5.89 -5.09
N ALA A 44 5.21 6.40 -5.33
CA ALA A 44 6.42 5.61 -5.13
C ALA A 44 6.66 5.37 -3.62
N VAL A 45 7.15 4.18 -3.29
CA VAL A 45 7.59 3.83 -1.94
C VAL A 45 9.10 3.97 -1.83
N ASP A 46 9.54 4.72 -0.81
CA ASP A 46 10.94 4.85 -0.43
C ASP A 46 11.26 3.95 0.76
N GLY A 47 12.46 3.35 0.76
CA GLY A 47 12.95 2.56 1.89
C GLY A 47 12.12 1.30 2.18
N PHE A 48 11.57 0.67 1.13
CA PHE A 48 10.79 -0.55 1.27
C PHE A 48 11.56 -1.64 2.02
N ALA A 49 10.91 -2.23 3.02
CA ALA A 49 11.42 -3.36 3.78
C ALA A 49 10.35 -4.47 3.86
N ALA A 50 10.71 -5.66 3.42
CA ALA A 50 9.90 -6.86 3.60
C ALA A 50 10.31 -7.56 4.91
N GLU A 51 9.38 -7.67 5.85
CA GLU A 51 9.56 -8.37 7.12
C GLU A 51 8.92 -9.75 7.02
N ALA A 52 9.75 -10.76 6.74
CA ALA A 52 9.29 -12.13 6.51
C ALA A 52 8.44 -12.65 7.69
N GLY A 53 7.20 -13.03 7.39
CA GLY A 53 6.25 -13.53 8.39
C GLY A 53 5.53 -12.44 9.21
N VAL A 54 5.82 -11.16 8.98
CA VAL A 54 5.20 -10.02 9.68
C VAL A 54 4.47 -9.10 8.71
N GLY A 55 5.10 -8.70 7.60
CA GLY A 55 4.49 -7.79 6.62
C GLY A 55 5.52 -7.01 5.78
N ALA A 56 5.16 -5.81 5.37
CA ALA A 56 6.03 -4.89 4.66
C ALA A 56 5.82 -3.45 5.15
N SER A 57 6.89 -2.64 5.08
CA SER A 57 6.87 -1.23 5.47
C SER A 57 7.63 -0.37 4.46
N GLY A 58 7.33 0.92 4.42
CA GLY A 58 7.97 1.88 3.53
C GLY A 58 7.31 3.25 3.62
N ARG A 59 7.95 4.26 3.06
CA ARG A 59 7.48 5.65 3.14
C ARG A 59 6.91 6.11 1.81
N VAL A 60 5.72 6.70 1.81
CA VAL A 60 5.00 7.13 0.60
C VAL A 60 4.66 8.61 0.72
N ARG A 61 5.13 9.44 -0.22
CA ARG A 61 4.93 10.91 -0.19
C ARG A 61 5.33 11.57 1.15
N GLY A 62 6.31 11.01 1.84
CA GLY A 62 6.77 11.49 3.14
C GLY A 62 5.98 11.01 4.36
N GLN A 63 4.89 10.26 4.16
CA GLN A 63 4.12 9.58 5.20
C GLN A 63 4.66 8.16 5.40
N LEU A 64 4.81 7.76 6.67
CA LEU A 64 5.08 6.36 7.07
C LEU A 64 3.77 5.60 7.23
#